data_AF-A0A2A4RCE4-F1
#
_entry.id   AF-A0A2A4RCE4-F1
#
_cell.length_a   1.000
_cell.length_b   1.000
_cell.length_c   1.000
_cell.angle_alpha   90.00
_cell.angle_beta   90.00
_cell.angle_gamma   90.00
#
_symmetry.space_group_name_H-M   'P 1'
#
loop_
_entity.id
_entity.type
_entity.pdbx_description
1 polymer ?
#
loop_
_entity_poly.entity_id
_entity_poly.type
_entity_poly.pdbx_seq_one_letter_code
_entity_poly.pdbx_strand_id
1 'polypeptide(L)'
;MKVIINVNSRTYAIYIDQPLDLSIPLRATKNNVNAWYLDGPKIEPVTKDGWVGSVAQGADVNFNNIYFNPHAHGTHTECVGHIT
;
A
#
# COMPACT_ATOMS: atom_id res chain seq x y z
N MET A 1 -5.48 16.65 -20.12
CA MET A 1 -4.97 16.36 -21.46
C MET A 1 -5.64 15.09 -21.93
N LYS A 2 -6.65 15.28 -22.76
CA LYS A 2 -7.34 14.20 -23.44
C LYS A 2 -6.51 13.78 -24.65
N VAL A 3 -6.28 12.48 -24.81
CA VAL A 3 -5.62 11.88 -25.97
C VAL A 3 -6.57 10.86 -26.60
N ILE A 4 -6.54 10.76 -27.92
CA ILE A 4 -7.29 9.75 -28.67
C ILE A 4 -6.32 8.69 -29.18
N ILE A 5 -6.60 7.42 -28.90
CA ILE A 5 -5.82 6.29 -29.42
C ILE A 5 -6.71 5.34 -30.23
N ASN A 6 -6.13 4.68 -31.22
CA ASN A 6 -6.80 3.65 -32.01
C ASN A 6 -6.15 2.30 -31.73
N VAL A 7 -6.94 1.34 -31.25
CA VAL A 7 -6.48 -0.02 -30.88
C VAL A 7 -7.51 -1.02 -31.39
N ASN A 8 -7.08 -2.05 -32.14
CA ASN A 8 -7.93 -3.11 -32.68
C ASN A 8 -9.21 -2.59 -33.36
N SER A 9 -9.06 -1.62 -34.27
CA SER A 9 -10.17 -0.96 -35.00
C SER A 9 -11.20 -0.25 -34.11
N ARG A 10 -10.84 0.07 -32.86
CA ARG A 10 -11.67 0.85 -31.93
C ARG A 10 -10.94 2.14 -31.52
N THR A 11 -11.71 3.20 -31.33
CA THR A 11 -11.21 4.50 -30.90
C THR A 11 -11.50 4.71 -29.41
N TYR A 12 -10.48 5.05 -28.64
CA TYR A 12 -10.57 5.30 -27.20
C TYR A 12 -10.13 6.72 -26.88
N ALA A 13 -10.85 7.38 -25.97
CA ALA A 13 -10.39 8.60 -25.32
C ALA A 13 -9.77 8.25 -23.96
N ILE A 14 -8.54 8.71 -23.74
CA ILE A 14 -7.84 8.57 -22.47
C ILE A 14 -7.49 9.95 -21.91
N TYR A 15 -7.46 10.08 -20.59
CA TYR A 15 -7.07 11.31 -19.89
C TYR A 15 -5.76 11.05 -19.15
N ILE A 16 -4.64 11.46 -19.74
CA ILE A 16 -3.29 11.10 -19.25
C ILE A 16 -2.82 11.93 -18.05
N ASP A 17 -3.55 12.98 -17.72
CA ASP A 17 -3.30 13.86 -16.57
C ASP A 17 -4.37 13.70 -15.46
N GLN A 18 -5.24 12.71 -15.59
CA GLN A 18 -6.24 12.35 -14.58
C GLN A 18 -5.97 10.92 -14.11
N PRO A 19 -4.91 10.71 -13.30
CA PRO A 19 -4.62 9.38 -12.79
C PRO A 19 -5.75 8.91 -11.87
N LEU A 20 -6.09 7.63 -11.98
CA LEU A 20 -7.00 6.96 -11.06
C LEU A 20 -6.19 6.05 -10.15
N ASP A 21 -6.26 6.29 -8.85
CA ASP A 21 -5.66 5.39 -7.86
C ASP A 21 -6.55 4.15 -7.72
N LEU A 22 -5.98 3.00 -8.08
CA LEU A 22 -6.62 1.69 -7.96
C LEU A 22 -5.97 0.83 -6.87
N SER A 23 -5.09 1.42 -6.05
CA SER A 23 -4.43 0.71 -4.98
C SER A 23 -5.37 0.46 -3.80
N ILE A 24 -5.26 -0.73 -3.20
CA ILE A 24 -5.90 -1.01 -1.92
C ILE A 24 -4.99 -0.47 -0.82
N PRO A 25 -5.46 0.45 0.04
CA PRO A 25 -4.61 1.05 1.07
C PRO A 25 -4.29 0.05 2.18
N LEU A 26 -3.04 0.07 2.65
CA LEU A 26 -2.59 -0.69 3.81
C LEU A 26 -3.07 -0.03 5.11
N ARG A 27 -3.80 -0.77 5.93
CA ARG A 27 -4.41 -0.31 7.18
C ARG A 27 -4.10 -1.30 8.30
N ALA A 28 -3.54 -0.83 9.41
CA ALA A 28 -3.37 -1.66 10.62
C ALA A 28 -4.69 -1.81 11.40
N THR A 29 -5.75 -2.26 10.72
CA THR A 29 -7.09 -2.44 11.30
C THR A 29 -7.74 -3.70 10.76
N LYS A 30 -8.81 -4.16 11.42
CA LYS A 30 -9.62 -5.30 10.97
C LYS A 30 -10.29 -5.10 9.60
N ASN A 31 -10.36 -3.85 9.11
CA ASN A 31 -10.95 -3.49 7.82
C ASN A 31 -9.92 -3.50 6.67
N ASN A 32 -8.68 -3.94 6.91
CA ASN A 32 -7.73 -4.19 5.83
C ASN A 32 -8.17 -5.40 5.00
N VAL A 33 -7.87 -5.40 3.71
CA VAL A 33 -7.98 -6.65 2.93
C VAL A 33 -7.05 -7.69 3.54
N ASN A 34 -7.48 -8.95 3.56
CA ASN A 34 -6.65 -10.04 4.03
C ASN A 34 -6.91 -11.33 3.27
N ALA A 35 -5.94 -12.24 3.28
CA ALA A 35 -5.99 -13.52 2.63
C ALA A 35 -5.31 -14.61 3.49
N TRP A 36 -5.59 -15.88 3.18
CA TRP A 36 -5.00 -17.06 3.83
C TRP A 36 -5.10 -17.10 5.36
N TYR A 37 -6.18 -16.52 5.91
CA TYR A 37 -6.43 -16.46 7.35
C TYR A 37 -5.29 -15.79 8.15
N LEU A 38 -4.48 -14.95 7.51
CA LEU A 38 -3.48 -14.15 8.20
C LEU A 38 -4.16 -13.04 9.02
N ASP A 39 -3.49 -12.63 10.10
CA ASP A 39 -3.85 -11.41 10.82
C ASP A 39 -3.54 -10.16 9.96
N GLY A 40 -4.14 -9.02 10.32
CA GLY A 40 -3.88 -7.76 9.62
C GLY A 40 -2.41 -7.30 9.71
N PRO A 41 -1.98 -6.36 8.84
CA PRO A 41 -0.66 -5.76 8.95
C PRO A 41 -0.52 -5.02 10.29
N LYS A 42 0.73 -4.89 10.76
CA LYS A 42 1.05 -4.13 11.97
C LYS A 42 1.78 -2.85 11.59
N ILE A 43 1.33 -1.74 12.16
CA ILE A 43 1.98 -0.44 12.04
C ILE A 43 2.12 0.11 13.45
N GLU A 44 3.35 0.15 13.95
CA GLU A 44 3.64 0.44 15.36
C GLU A 44 4.85 1.37 15.47
N PRO A 45 4.87 2.29 16.45
CA PRO A 45 6.01 3.18 16.62
C PRO A 45 7.28 2.40 16.98
N VAL A 46 8.40 2.82 16.42
CA VAL A 46 9.73 2.33 16.81
C VAL A 46 9.98 2.71 18.27
N THR A 47 10.44 1.75 19.06
CA THR A 47 10.87 1.96 20.45
C THR A 47 12.35 1.67 20.58
N LYS A 48 13.09 2.60 21.18
CA LYS A 48 14.53 2.44 21.39
C LYS A 48 14.98 3.25 22.60
N ASP A 49 15.72 2.60 23.52
CA ASP A 49 16.34 3.25 24.69
C ASP A 49 15.39 4.13 25.51
N GLY A 50 14.13 3.66 25.67
CA GLY A 50 13.08 4.38 26.41
C GLY A 50 12.38 5.49 25.62
N TRP A 51 12.84 5.80 24.40
CA TRP A 51 12.15 6.71 23.48
C TRP A 51 11.14 5.95 22.61
N VAL A 52 9.96 6.53 22.42
CA VAL A 52 8.90 6.01 21.54
C VAL A 52 8.69 7.00 20.41
N GLY A 53 8.84 6.54 19.16
CA GLY A 53 8.69 7.35 17.95
C GLY A 53 7.24 7.71 17.62
N SER A 54 6.55 8.39 18.54
CA SER A 54 5.18 8.87 18.35
C SER A 54 5.04 10.29 18.88
N VAL A 55 4.51 11.19 18.05
CA VAL A 55 4.25 12.58 18.44
C VAL A 55 3.26 12.64 19.61
N ALA A 56 2.26 11.76 19.61
CA ALA A 56 1.29 11.66 20.70
C ALA A 56 1.93 11.24 22.05
N GLN A 57 3.12 10.64 22.01
CA GLN A 57 3.90 10.24 23.18
C GLN A 57 5.11 11.16 23.44
N GLY A 58 5.16 12.32 22.78
CA GLY A 58 6.16 13.36 23.03
C GLY A 58 7.41 13.31 22.16
N ALA A 59 7.46 12.47 21.12
CA ALA A 59 8.54 12.54 20.13
C ALA A 59 8.30 13.65 19.10
N ASP A 60 9.36 14.06 18.40
CA ASP A 60 9.27 15.07 17.34
C ASP A 60 8.68 14.53 16.04
N VAL A 61 8.56 13.20 15.90
CA VAL A 61 8.12 12.51 14.67
C VAL A 61 7.28 11.27 14.98
N ASN A 62 6.44 10.86 14.03
CA ASN A 62 5.84 9.53 14.01
C ASN A 62 6.73 8.59 13.21
N PHE A 63 7.56 7.83 13.91
CA PHE A 63 8.50 6.88 13.32
C PHE A 63 7.98 5.46 13.54
N ASN A 64 7.30 4.90 12.54
CA ASN A 64 6.64 3.60 12.63
C ASN A 64 7.40 2.50 11.88
N ASN A 65 7.46 1.31 12.46
CA ASN A 65 7.69 0.06 11.74
C ASN A 65 6.40 -0.39 11.06
N ILE A 66 6.53 -0.99 9.88
CA ILE A 66 5.42 -1.58 9.13
C ILE A 66 5.76 -3.05 8.86
N TYR A 67 4.89 -3.96 9.32
CA TYR A 67 4.98 -5.39 9.09
C TYR A 67 3.76 -5.86 8.30
N PHE A 68 3.97 -6.44 7.13
CA PHE A 68 2.89 -6.91 6.28
C PHE A 68 3.34 -8.07 5.39
N ASN A 69 2.39 -8.88 4.94
CA ASN A 69 2.58 -9.82 3.86
C ASN A 69 2.16 -9.14 2.53
N PRO A 70 3.06 -8.98 1.55
CA PRO A 70 2.76 -8.30 0.30
C PRO A 70 1.59 -8.92 -0.47
N HIS A 71 1.47 -10.25 -0.43
CA HIS A 71 0.44 -10.96 -1.17
C HIS A 71 -0.93 -10.89 -0.48
N ALA A 72 -0.96 -10.67 0.84
CA ALA A 72 -2.19 -10.77 1.63
C ALA A 72 -2.84 -9.43 1.91
N HIS A 73 -2.05 -8.36 2.06
CA HIS A 73 -2.51 -7.13 2.70
C HIS A 73 -2.78 -5.95 1.74
N GLY A 74 -2.66 -6.14 0.43
CA GLY A 74 -2.96 -5.09 -0.54
C GLY A 74 -2.61 -5.42 -1.99
N THR A 75 -2.67 -4.38 -2.83
CA THR A 75 -2.25 -4.44 -4.23
C THR A 75 -0.73 -4.65 -4.30
N HIS A 76 -0.28 -5.62 -5.08
CA HIS A 76 1.14 -5.99 -5.18
C HIS A 76 1.47 -6.52 -6.59
N THR A 77 2.77 -6.65 -6.85
CA THR A 77 3.33 -7.34 -8.01
C THR A 77 4.28 -8.43 -7.52
N GLU A 78 4.45 -9.50 -8.29
CA GLU A 78 5.31 -10.62 -7.91
C GLU A 78 6.67 -10.50 -8.62
N CYS A 79 7.75 -10.82 -7.92
CA CYS A 79 9.08 -10.90 -8.52
C CYS A 79 9.45 -12.36 -8.83
N VAL A 80 10.49 -12.57 -9.64
CA VAL A 80 10.98 -13.93 -9.96
C VAL A 80 11.30 -14.73 -8.69
N GLY A 81 11.83 -14.08 -7.65
CA GLY A 81 12.13 -14.71 -6.37
C GLY A 81 10.91 -15.26 -5.61
N HIS A 82 9.68 -14.95 -6.04
CA HIS A 82 8.47 -15.51 -5.45
C HIS A 82 8.26 -17.00 -5.80
N ILE A 83 8.74 -17.44 -6.97
CA ILE A 83 8.46 -18.77 -7.53
C ILE A 83 9.68 -19.69 -7.60
N THR A 84 10.80 -19.33 -6.97
CA THR A 84 12.11 -20.00 -7.10
C THR A 84 12.59 -20.65 -5.82
#